data_AF-M0CLM9-F1
#
_entry.id   AF-M0CLM9-F1
#
_cell.length_a   1.000
_cell.length_b   1.000
_cell.length_c   1.000
_cell.angle_alpha   90.00
_cell.angle_beta   90.00
_cell.angle_gamma   90.00
#
_symmetry.space_group_name_H-M   'P 1'
#
loop_
_entity.id
_entity.type
_entity.pdbx_description
1 polymer ?
#
loop_
_entity_poly.entity_id
_entity_poly.type
_entity_poly.pdbx_seq_one_letter_code
_entity_poly.pdbx_strand_id
1 'polypeptide(L)' 'MNTESATCGVCGRSVPLDQDHVTVDAETVRVRDRDEVDDYVLHTRCADSVFEGWRCPA' A
#
# COMPACT_ATOMS: atom_id res chain seq x y z
N MET A 1 14.71 11.76 -17.20
CA MET A 1 13.45 11.69 -16.43
C MET A 1 13.69 10.65 -15.36
N ASN A 2 13.81 11.05 -14.09
CA ASN A 2 13.93 10.09 -13.00
C ASN A 2 12.53 9.56 -12.74
N THR A 3 12.29 8.32 -13.13
CA THR A 3 11.06 7.61 -12.81
C THR A 3 11.03 7.44 -11.29
N GLU A 4 10.10 8.13 -10.62
CA GLU A 4 9.93 7.98 -9.18
C GLU A 4 9.42 6.56 -8.91
N SER A 5 10.08 5.85 -7.99
CA SER A 5 9.73 4.48 -7.66
C SER A 5 9.72 4.27 -6.15
N ALA A 6 8.66 3.67 -5.64
CA ALA A 6 8.54 3.26 -4.24
C ALA A 6 8.84 1.76 -4.09
N THR A 7 9.05 1.29 -2.85
CA THR A 7 9.22 -0.14 -2.60
C THR A 7 7.85 -0.77 -2.33
N CYS A 8 7.54 -1.88 -3.01
CA CYS A 8 6.31 -2.62 -2.78
C CYS A 8 6.28 -3.18 -1.36
N GLY A 9 5.28 -2.79 -0.57
CA GLY A 9 5.10 -3.28 0.81
C GLY A 9 4.89 -4.80 0.93
N VAL A 10 4.51 -5.49 -0.15
CA VAL A 10 4.27 -6.95 -0.16
C VAL A 10 5.48 -7.75 -0.62
N CYS A 11 6.04 -7.43 -1.80
CA CYS A 11 7.10 -8.23 -2.41
C CYS A 11 8.50 -7.62 -2.27
N GLY A 12 8.62 -6.40 -1.73
CA GLY A 12 9.89 -5.68 -1.54
C GLY A 12 10.58 -5.22 -2.83
N ARG A 13 9.92 -5.34 -3.99
CA ARG A 13 10.46 -4.89 -5.29
C ARG A 13 10.03 -3.45 -5.59
N SER A 14 10.81 -2.76 -6.42
CA SER A 14 10.48 -1.40 -6.86
C SER A 14 9.17 -1.36 -7.66
N VAL A 15 8.31 -0.40 -7.31
CA VAL A 15 7.05 -0.05 -7.96
C VAL A 15 7.25 1.32 -8.63
N PRO A 16 7.21 1.41 -9.96
CA PRO A 16 7.19 2.69 -10.66
C PRO A 16 5.89 3.45 -10.34
N LEU A 17 6.01 4.69 -9.84
CA LEU A 17 4.87 5.53 -9.42
C LEU A 17 4.20 6.23 -10.61
N ASP A 18 4.83 6.23 -11.77
CA ASP A 18 4.29 6.68 -13.05
C ASP A 18 3.39 5.65 -13.75
N GLN A 19 3.28 4.44 -13.20
CA GLN A 19 2.45 3.34 -13.70
C GLN A 19 1.35 2.99 -12.71
N ASP A 20 0.39 2.15 -13.13
CA ASP A 20 -0.65 1.64 -12.25
C ASP A 20 -0.06 0.96 -11.01
N HIS A 21 -0.37 1.55 -9.86
CA HIS A 21 0.00 1.07 -8.53
C HIS A 21 -1.17 1.28 -7.58
N VAL A 22 -1.11 0.60 -6.43
CA VAL A 22 -2.12 0.73 -5.38
C VAL A 22 -1.44 1.29 -4.14
N THR A 23 -2.10 2.25 -3.49
CA THR A 23 -1.66 2.81 -2.22
C THR A 23 -2.59 2.34 -1.13
N VAL A 24 -2.02 1.91 -0.01
CA VAL A 24 -2.73 1.45 1.17
C VAL A 24 -2.36 2.36 2.32
N ASP A 25 -3.36 3.08 2.81
CA ASP A 25 -3.28 3.88 4.01
C ASP A 25 -3.62 2.96 5.19
N ALA A 26 -2.63 2.73 6.07
CA ALA A 26 -2.77 1.87 7.23
C ALA A 26 -2.81 2.73 8.50
N GLU A 27 -4.02 3.06 8.94
CA GLU A 27 -4.21 3.77 10.20
C GLU A 27 -4.13 2.80 11.38
N THR A 28 -3.14 2.99 12.28
CA THR A 28 -3.07 2.24 13.53
C THR A 28 -3.58 3.09 14.69
N VAL A 29 -4.87 2.94 15.01
CA VAL A 29 -5.46 3.59 16.18
C VAL A 29 -4.99 2.89 17.46
N ARG A 30 -3.98 3.45 18.12
CA ARG A 30 -3.59 3.02 19.47
C ARG A 30 -4.36 3.87 20.48
N VAL A 31 -5.11 3.21 21.36
CA VAL A 31 -6.01 3.82 22.39
C VAL A 31 -5.32 4.86 23.30
N ARG A 32 -3.99 5.05 23.24
CA ARG A 32 -3.24 5.96 24.11
C ARG A 32 -2.12 6.77 23.45
N ASP A 33 -1.86 6.64 22.15
CA ASP A 33 -0.79 7.38 21.49
C ASP A 33 -1.20 7.82 20.09
N ARG A 34 -0.59 8.92 19.63
CA ARG A 34 -0.90 9.66 18.40
C ARG A 34 -1.11 8.69 17.23
N ASP A 35 -2.23 8.82 16.52
CA ASP A 35 -2.51 8.02 15.34
C ASP A 35 -1.32 8.11 14.37
N GLU A 36 -0.72 6.96 14.09
CA GLU A 36 0.32 6.81 13.09
C GLU A 36 -0.35 6.27 11.83
N VAL A 37 -0.26 7.06 10.77
CA VAL A 37 -0.75 6.71 9.44
C VAL A 37 0.48 6.34 8.62
N ASP A 38 0.56 5.07 8.23
CA ASP A 38 1.61 4.58 7.34
C ASP A 38 1.04 4.39 5.92
N ASP A 39 1.67 5.07 4.96
CA ASP A 39 1.37 4.93 3.54
C ASP A 39 2.23 3.85 2.89
N TYR A 40 1.60 2.80 2.35
CA TYR A 40 2.28 1.73 1.63
C TYR A 40 1.93 1.72 0.14
N VAL A 41 2.94 1.62 -0.71
CA VAL A 41 2.76 1.43 -2.16
C VAL A 41 2.88 -0.05 -2.52
N LEU A 42 2.01 -0.52 -3.41
CA LEU A 42 1.92 -1.90 -3.86
C LEU A 42 1.84 -1.99 -5.38
N HIS A 43 2.39 -3.06 -5.95
CA HIS A 43 2.03 -3.45 -7.33
C HIS A 43 0.56 -3.86 -7.36
N THR A 44 -0.14 -3.56 -8.46
CA THR A 44 -1.54 -3.98 -8.68
C THR A 44 -1.77 -5.47 -8.46
N ARG A 45 -0.86 -6.33 -8.94
CA ARG A 45 -0.94 -7.79 -8.71
C ARG A 45 -0.72 -8.20 -7.25
N CYS A 46 0.16 -7.49 -6.54
CA CYS A 46 0.40 -7.76 -5.12
C CYS A 46 -0.81 -7.31 -4.29
N ALA A 47 -1.38 -6.15 -4.63
CA ALA A 47 -2.60 -5.66 -4.02
C ALA A 47 -3.78 -6.60 -4.26
N ASP A 48 -3.97 -7.08 -5.50
CA ASP A 48 -5.02 -8.05 -5.84
C ASP A 48 -4.92 -9.32 -4.97
N SER A 49 -3.71 -9.89 -4.84
CA SER A 49 -3.49 -11.06 -3.98
C SER A 49 -3.68 -10.77 -2.48
N VAL A 50 -3.42 -9.55 -2.00
CA VAL A 50 -3.65 -9.16 -0.60
C VAL A 50 -5.12 -8.94 -0.33
N PHE A 51 -5.82 -8.29 -1.26
CA PHE A 51 -7.25 -7.99 -1.16
C PHE A 51 -8.13 -9.17 -1.57
N GLU A 52 -7.56 -10.23 -2.14
CA GLU A 52 -8.24 -11.50 -2.37
C GLU A 52 -8.71 -12.06 -1.02
N GLY A 53 -10.01 -11.86 -0.72
CA GLY A 53 -10.64 -12.26 0.54
C GLY A 53 -11.01 -11.10 1.46
N TRP A 54 -10.60 -9.88 1.15
CA TRP A 54 -11.12 -8.70 1.83
C TRP A 54 -12.56 -8.48 1.39
N ARG A 55 -13.44 -8.25 2.36
CA ARG A 55 -14.81 -7.83 2.06
C ARG A 55 -14.86 -6.32 2.12
N CYS A 56 -15.34 -5.72 1.04
CA CYS A 56 -15.78 -4.33 1.12
C CYS A 56 -16.86 -4.24 2.21
N PRO A 57 -16.70 -3.37 3.21
CA PRO A 57 -17.79 -3.08 4.13
C PRO A 57 -18.97 -2.54 3.30
N ALA A 58 -20.17 -3.06 3.58
CA ALA A 58 -21.41 -2.68 2.92
C ALA A 58 -21.93 -1.32 3.41
#